data_AF-A0AAU9D4W1-F1
#
_entry.id   AF-A0AAU9D4W1-F1
#
_cell.length_a   1.000
_cell.length_b   1.000
_cell.length_c   1.000
_cell.angle_alpha   90.00
_cell.angle_beta   90.00
_cell.angle_gamma   90.00
#
_symmetry.space_group_name_H-M   'P 1'
#
loop_
_entity.id
_entity.type
_entity.pdbx_description
1 polymer ?
#
loop_
_entity_poly.entity_id
_entity_poly.type
_entity_poly.pdbx_seq_one_letter_code
_entity_poly.pdbx_strand_id
1 'polypeptide(L)'
;MINAYIIDNFSYDISMKKFDKAKDNKIQELVKIVKSSDKNNDDAFCELFNYFKPLIRSLQLIYKIDDFDYDDWIQEGAIVCYKACISYNGSRGSRFASYYRLLLKNHIISLIRKQETAKRKINKKKPLLP
;
A
#
# COMPACT_ATOMS: atom_id res chain seq x y z
N MET A 1 22.67 8.45 -5.54
CA MET A 1 22.51 7.16 -4.82
C MET A 1 22.19 7.32 -3.33
N ILE A 2 22.31 8.51 -2.72
CA ILE A 2 22.06 8.74 -1.29
C ILE A 2 20.55 8.73 -0.93
N ASN A 3 19.66 9.11 -1.85
CA ASN A 3 18.21 9.21 -1.56
C ASN A 3 17.50 7.86 -1.30
N ALA A 4 17.85 6.77 -1.99
CA ALA A 4 17.14 5.51 -1.82
C ALA A 4 17.36 4.88 -0.43
N TYR A 5 18.60 4.98 0.08
CA TYR A 5 18.98 4.40 1.37
C TYR A 5 18.44 5.19 2.57
N ILE A 6 18.33 6.52 2.45
CA ILE A 6 17.69 7.36 3.48
C ILE A 6 16.18 7.10 3.50
N ILE A 7 15.52 6.97 2.34
CA ILE A 7 14.09 6.68 2.25
C ILE A 7 13.75 5.30 2.85
N ASP A 8 14.55 4.27 2.58
CA ASP A 8 14.28 2.93 3.10
C ASP A 8 14.44 2.83 4.62
N ASN A 9 15.39 3.57 5.21
CA ASN A 9 15.59 3.63 6.66
C ASN A 9 14.57 4.56 7.36
N PHE A 10 14.23 5.72 6.80
CA PHE A 10 13.25 6.64 7.39
C PHE A 10 11.82 6.09 7.33
N SER A 11 11.52 5.27 6.33
CA SER A 11 10.20 4.67 6.14
C SER A 11 9.92 3.51 7.11
N TYR A 12 10.95 2.90 7.72
CA TYR A 12 10.78 1.85 8.73
C TYR A 12 10.32 2.41 10.08
N ASP A 13 10.70 3.65 10.41
CA ASP A 13 10.62 4.18 11.78
C ASP A 13 9.36 5.02 12.08
N ILE A 14 8.71 5.60 11.07
CA ILE A 14 7.69 6.64 11.33
C ILE A 14 6.23 6.13 11.41
N SER A 15 5.85 5.00 10.80
CA SER A 15 4.42 4.62 10.69
C SER A 15 4.02 3.20 11.07
N MET A 16 4.97 2.33 11.37
CA MET A 16 4.72 0.97 11.86
C MET A 16 5.62 0.70 13.07
N LYS A 17 5.31 1.32 14.22
CA LYS A 17 5.75 0.76 15.51
C LYS A 17 5.44 -0.73 15.44
N LYS A 18 6.48 -1.56 15.56
CA LYS A 18 6.43 -3.02 15.38
C LYS A 18 5.14 -3.51 16.03
N PHE A 19 4.20 -4.03 15.24
CA PHE A 19 2.96 -4.55 15.80
C PHE A 19 3.33 -5.54 16.89
N ASP A 20 2.80 -5.33 18.08
CA ASP A 20 2.99 -6.27 19.16
C ASP A 20 2.37 -7.62 18.77
N LYS A 21 2.72 -8.66 19.53
CA LYS A 21 2.28 -10.02 19.25
C LYS A 21 0.76 -10.15 19.23
N ALA A 22 0.04 -9.41 20.07
CA ALA A 22 -1.42 -9.49 20.14
C ALA A 22 -2.06 -8.88 18.89
N LYS A 23 -1.58 -7.71 18.45
CA LYS A 23 -2.04 -7.07 17.23
C LYS A 23 -1.69 -7.88 15.98
N ASP A 24 -0.49 -8.46 15.90
CA ASP A 24 -0.12 -9.34 14.79
C ASP A 24 -1.03 -10.58 14.73
N ASN A 25 -1.34 -11.21 15.86
CA ASN A 25 -2.28 -12.32 15.94
C ASN A 25 -3.68 -11.91 15.45
N LYS A 26 -4.19 -10.74 15.90
CA LYS A 26 -5.50 -10.23 15.47
C LYS A 26 -5.52 -9.94 13.96
N ILE A 27 -4.46 -9.35 13.41
CA ILE A 27 -4.31 -9.14 11.96
C ILE A 27 -4.36 -10.48 11.23
N GLN A 28 -3.66 -11.50 11.71
CA GLN A 28 -3.68 -12.83 11.09
C GLN A 28 -5.07 -13.48 11.12
N GLU A 29 -5.82 -13.29 12.20
CA GLU A 29 -7.21 -13.76 12.31
C GLU A 29 -8.11 -13.05 11.29
N LEU A 30 -8.07 -11.72 11.24
CA LEU A 30 -8.86 -10.93 10.30
C LEU A 30 -8.54 -11.29 8.84
N VAL A 31 -7.26 -11.49 8.51
CA VAL A 31 -6.85 -11.94 7.16
C VAL A 31 -7.45 -13.31 6.81
N LYS A 32 -7.58 -14.23 7.78
CA LYS A 32 -8.22 -15.53 7.54
C LYS A 32 -9.71 -15.38 7.28
N ILE A 33 -10.40 -14.51 8.04
CA ILE A 33 -11.82 -14.23 7.86
C ILE A 33 -12.06 -13.61 6.48
N VAL A 34 -11.33 -12.54 6.12
CA VAL A 34 -11.46 -11.90 4.80
C VAL A 34 -11.25 -12.86 3.63
N LYS A 35 -10.44 -13.92 3.83
CA LYS A 35 -10.21 -14.97 2.84
C LYS A 35 -11.32 -16.01 2.76
N SER A 36 -11.96 -16.38 3.87
CA SER A 36 -13.11 -17.28 3.82
C SER A 36 -14.29 -16.49 3.26
N SER A 37 -15.10 -17.04 2.34
CA SER A 37 -16.19 -16.30 1.70
C SER A 37 -17.40 -16.08 2.62
N ASP A 38 -17.17 -15.74 3.88
CA ASP A 38 -18.19 -15.64 4.92
C ASP A 38 -18.94 -14.30 4.86
N LYS A 39 -20.17 -14.30 5.38
CA LYS A 39 -21.05 -13.10 5.41
C LYS A 39 -20.46 -11.92 6.19
N ASN A 40 -19.43 -12.13 7.02
CA ASN A 40 -18.82 -11.10 7.87
C ASN A 40 -17.52 -10.50 7.29
N ASN A 41 -17.24 -10.72 6.00
CA ASN A 41 -15.98 -10.31 5.37
C ASN A 41 -15.75 -8.81 5.34
N ASP A 42 -16.81 -8.03 5.13
CA ASP A 42 -16.70 -6.59 4.97
C ASP A 42 -16.30 -5.92 6.29
N ASP A 43 -16.90 -6.32 7.41
CA ASP A 43 -16.55 -5.81 8.74
C ASP A 43 -15.11 -6.19 9.12
N ALA A 44 -14.73 -7.45 8.88
CA ALA A 44 -13.37 -7.92 9.15
C ALA A 44 -12.33 -7.19 8.29
N PHE A 45 -12.66 -6.90 7.03
CA PHE A 45 -11.80 -6.12 6.14
C PHE A 45 -11.69 -4.68 6.61
N CYS A 46 -12.80 -4.03 6.97
CA CYS A 46 -12.82 -2.68 7.51
C CYS A 46 -11.96 -2.58 8.78
N GLU A 47 -12.10 -3.52 9.72
CA GLU A 47 -11.29 -3.59 10.94
C GLU A 47 -9.80 -3.75 10.61
N LEU A 48 -9.46 -4.71 9.74
CA LEU A 48 -8.10 -4.95 9.30
C LEU A 48 -7.48 -3.72 8.66
N PHE A 49 -8.21 -3.08 7.74
CA PHE A 49 -7.71 -1.97 6.95
C PHE A 49 -7.48 -0.71 7.81
N ASN A 50 -8.27 -0.52 8.87
CA ASN A 50 -8.06 0.57 9.82
C ASN A 50 -6.66 0.53 10.49
N TYR A 51 -6.09 -0.66 10.72
CA TYR A 51 -4.71 -0.77 11.24
C TYR A 51 -3.66 -0.19 10.28
N PHE A 52 -3.97 -0.11 8.99
CA PHE A 52 -3.03 0.28 7.94
C PHE A 52 -3.24 1.68 7.36
N LYS A 53 -4.31 2.40 7.74
CA LYS A 53 -4.49 3.81 7.39
C LYS A 53 -3.27 4.69 7.74
N PRO A 54 -2.59 4.52 8.88
CA PRO A 54 -1.36 5.27 9.18
C PRO A 54 -0.21 4.99 8.19
N LEU A 55 -0.09 3.76 7.70
CA LEU A 55 0.89 3.40 6.68
C LEU A 55 0.61 4.14 5.37
N ILE A 56 -0.64 4.15 4.91
CA ILE A 56 -1.05 4.87 3.69
C ILE A 56 -0.72 6.36 3.84
N ARG A 57 -1.11 6.97 4.98
CA ARG A 57 -0.82 8.38 5.25
C ARG A 57 0.69 8.67 5.20
N SER A 58 1.52 7.78 5.75
CA SER A 58 2.97 7.96 5.71
C SER A 58 3.55 7.89 4.29
N LEU A 59 3.02 7.01 3.45
CA LEU A 59 3.46 6.90 2.05
C LEU A 59 2.99 8.10 1.23
N GLN A 60 1.79 8.63 1.48
CA GLN A 60 1.29 9.86 0.86
C GLN A 60 2.17 11.07 1.17
N LEU A 61 2.79 11.13 2.36
CA LEU A 61 3.72 12.22 2.69
C LEU A 61 5.06 12.09 1.96
N ILE A 62 5.46 10.87 1.59
CA ILE A 62 6.74 10.57 0.92
C ILE A 62 6.60 10.67 -0.59
N TYR A 63 5.48 10.22 -1.14
CA TYR A 63 5.23 10.09 -2.58
C TYR A 63 4.13 11.03 -3.03
N LYS A 64 4.32 11.67 -4.19
CA LYS A 64 3.28 12.45 -4.86
C LYS A 64 2.80 11.68 -6.09
N ILE A 65 1.49 11.49 -6.17
CA ILE A 65 0.78 10.99 -7.35
C ILE A 65 -0.07 12.16 -7.83
N ASP A 66 0.00 12.48 -9.12
CA ASP A 66 -0.79 13.59 -9.65
C ASP A 66 -2.28 13.27 -9.57
N ASP A 67 -3.10 14.29 -9.32
CA ASP A 67 -4.56 14.20 -9.24
C ASP A 67 -5.11 13.23 -8.18
N PHE A 68 -4.28 12.81 -7.22
CA PHE A 68 -4.72 12.01 -6.08
C PHE A 68 -5.05 12.88 -4.87
N ASP A 69 -6.29 12.80 -4.41
CA ASP A 69 -6.70 13.24 -3.08
C ASP A 69 -6.56 12.12 -2.04
N TYR A 70 -6.92 12.40 -0.78
CA TYR A 70 -6.80 11.40 0.28
C TYR A 70 -7.70 10.17 0.07
N ASP A 71 -8.88 10.35 -0.52
CA ASP A 71 -9.82 9.27 -0.75
C ASP A 71 -9.30 8.34 -1.85
N ASP A 72 -8.61 8.86 -2.87
CA ASP A 72 -7.90 8.06 -3.87
C ASP A 72 -6.81 7.19 -3.23
N TRP A 73 -6.02 7.76 -2.31
CA TRP A 73 -5.01 7.02 -1.56
C TRP A 73 -5.62 5.90 -0.70
N ILE A 74 -6.76 6.18 -0.06
CA ILE A 74 -7.51 5.19 0.72
C ILE A 74 -8.06 4.08 -0.19
N GLN A 75 -8.60 4.42 -1.35
CA GLN A 75 -9.17 3.45 -2.29
C GLN A 75 -8.08 2.51 -2.83
N GLU A 76 -6.96 3.05 -3.33
CA GLU A 76 -5.85 2.23 -3.83
C GLU A 76 -5.24 1.37 -2.72
N GLY A 77 -5.11 1.94 -1.52
CA GLY A 77 -4.69 1.18 -0.34
C GLY A 77 -5.63 -0.01 -0.06
N ALA A 78 -6.94 0.22 -0.07
CA ALA A 78 -7.93 -0.82 0.18
C ALA A 78 -7.87 -1.92 -0.88
N ILE A 79 -7.79 -1.56 -2.17
CA ILE A 79 -7.66 -2.52 -3.28
C ILE A 79 -6.42 -3.40 -3.11
N VAL A 80 -5.27 -2.80 -2.80
CA VAL A 80 -4.02 -3.56 -2.58
C VAL A 80 -4.12 -4.41 -1.32
N CYS A 81 -4.75 -3.91 -0.25
CA CYS A 81 -4.91 -4.64 1.00
C CYS A 81 -5.77 -5.88 0.80
N TYR A 82 -6.89 -5.75 0.08
CA TYR A 82 -7.75 -6.87 -0.25
C TYR A 82 -7.01 -7.92 -1.08
N LYS A 83 -6.31 -7.50 -2.14
CA LYS A 83 -5.47 -8.41 -2.96
C LYS A 83 -4.39 -9.10 -2.11
N ALA A 84 -3.78 -8.36 -1.18
CA ALA A 84 -2.81 -8.91 -0.25
C ALA A 84 -3.45 -9.94 0.68
N CYS A 85 -4.67 -9.69 1.18
CA CYS A 85 -5.43 -10.65 1.98
C CYS A 85 -5.56 -11.95 1.20
N ILE A 86 -6.08 -11.92 -0.03
CA ILE A 86 -6.30 -13.13 -0.83
C ILE A 86 -5.00 -13.90 -1.13
N SER A 87 -3.92 -13.20 -1.51
CA SER A 87 -2.67 -13.83 -1.96
C SER A 87 -1.69 -14.20 -0.85
N TYR A 88 -1.84 -13.63 0.35
CA TYR A 88 -0.88 -13.81 1.44
C TYR A 88 -0.80 -15.26 1.91
N ASN A 89 0.42 -15.78 2.10
CA ASN A 89 0.64 -17.10 2.68
C ASN A 89 1.52 -16.99 3.93
N GLY A 90 0.89 -17.06 5.10
CA GLY A 90 1.56 -16.93 6.40
C GLY A 90 2.52 -18.08 6.75
N SER A 91 2.49 -19.22 6.04
CA SER A 91 3.42 -20.32 6.29
C SER A 91 4.87 -20.00 5.87
N ARG A 92 5.07 -18.94 5.08
CA ARG A 92 6.39 -18.48 4.62
C ARG A 92 7.15 -17.61 5.63
N GLY A 93 6.62 -17.46 6.85
CA GLY A 93 7.30 -16.81 7.98
C GLY A 93 7.35 -15.27 7.95
N SER A 94 6.78 -14.62 6.93
CA SER A 94 6.62 -13.17 6.93
C SER A 94 5.37 -12.76 7.74
N ARG A 95 5.37 -11.54 8.30
CA ARG A 95 4.16 -10.93 8.86
C ARG A 95 3.32 -10.30 7.75
N PHE A 96 2.00 -10.35 7.88
CA PHE A 96 1.08 -9.75 6.90
C PHE A 96 1.37 -8.26 6.71
N ALA A 97 1.64 -7.54 7.80
CA ALA A 97 1.95 -6.11 7.75
C ALA A 97 3.16 -5.78 6.86
N SER A 98 4.24 -6.54 6.99
CA SER A 98 5.44 -6.39 6.16
C SER A 98 5.15 -6.71 4.70
N TYR A 99 4.35 -7.77 4.46
CA TYR A 99 3.95 -8.18 3.12
C TYR A 99 3.09 -7.13 2.42
N TYR A 100 2.02 -6.66 3.07
CA TYR A 100 1.14 -5.64 2.53
C TYR A 100 1.89 -4.34 2.26
N ARG A 101 2.77 -3.90 3.18
CA ARG A 101 3.60 -2.71 2.98
C ARG A 101 4.46 -2.80 1.72
N LEU A 102 5.08 -3.95 1.47
CA LEU A 102 5.87 -4.18 0.26
C LEU A 102 4.99 -4.05 -1.00
N LEU A 103 3.82 -4.68 -1.00
CA LEU A 103 2.89 -4.62 -2.14
C LEU A 103 2.39 -3.19 -2.40
N LEU A 104 2.00 -2.47 -1.34
CA LEU A 104 1.51 -1.10 -1.44
C LEU A 104 2.59 -0.16 -2.01
N LYS A 105 3.82 -0.25 -1.51
CA LYS A 105 4.94 0.55 -2.04
C LYS A 105 5.18 0.25 -3.54
N ASN A 106 5.18 -1.02 -3.92
CA ASN A 106 5.36 -1.42 -5.32
C ASN A 106 4.23 -0.88 -6.22
N HIS A 107 2.99 -0.94 -5.73
CA HIS A 107 1.82 -0.40 -6.42
C HIS A 107 1.93 1.12 -6.65
N ILE A 108 2.25 1.88 -5.60
CA ILE A 108 2.47 3.33 -5.68
C ILE A 108 3.56 3.68 -6.70
N ILE A 109 4.70 2.99 -6.65
CA ILE A 109 5.80 3.19 -7.61
C ILE A 109 5.33 2.90 -9.05
N SER A 110 4.48 1.88 -9.24
CA SER A 110 3.91 1.57 -10.55
C SER A 110 2.99 2.69 -11.06
N LEU A 111 2.13 3.24 -10.20
CA LEU A 111 1.24 4.36 -10.55
C LEU A 111 2.03 5.58 -11.02
N ILE A 112 3.06 5.98 -10.26
CA ILE A 112 3.93 7.11 -10.61
C ILE A 112 4.60 6.89 -11.98
N ARG A 113 5.17 5.69 -12.21
CA ARG A 113 5.81 5.36 -13.49
C ARG A 113 4.83 5.40 -14.67
N LYS A 114 3.57 5.01 -14.46
CA LYS A 114 2.53 5.11 -15.49
C LYS A 114 2.22 6.56 -15.83
N GLN A 115 2.08 7.43 -14.83
CA GLN A 115 1.86 8.87 -15.04
C GLN A 115 3.02 9.51 -15.80
N GLU A 116 4.26 9.26 -15.40
CA GLU A 116 5.44 9.76 -16.10
C GLU A 116 5.49 9.30 -17.56
N THR A 117 5.17 8.03 -17.82
CA THR A 117 5.15 7.48 -19.17
C THR A 117 4.07 8.13 -20.03
N ALA A 118 2.88 8.38 -19.47
CA ALA A 118 1.80 9.09 -20.16
C ALA A 118 2.22 10.53 -20.51
N LYS A 119 2.81 11.27 -19.56
CA LYS A 119 3.34 12.63 -19.80
C LYS A 119 4.40 12.65 -20.90
N ARG A 120 5.34 11.70 -20.91
CA ARG A 120 6.36 11.58 -21.98
C ARG A 120 5.73 11.36 -23.36
N LYS A 121 4.69 10.52 -23.46
CA LYS A 121 3.98 10.28 -24.73
C LYS A 121 3.26 11.54 -25.23
N ILE A 122 2.66 12.32 -24.33
CA ILE A 122 2.02 13.60 -24.64
C ILE A 122 3.05 14.60 -25.15
N ASN A 123 4.19 14.75 -24.44
CA ASN A 123 5.26 15.67 -24.85
C ASN A 123 5.87 15.29 -26.21
N LYS A 124 5.98 14.00 -26.54
CA LYS A 124 6.43 13.55 -27.87
C LYS A 124 5.40 13.81 -28.98
N LYS A 125 4.11 13.94 -28.66
CA LYS A 125 3.04 14.21 -29.63
C LYS A 125 2.77 15.70 -29.87
N LYS A 126 3.30 16.60 -29.04
CA LYS A 126 3.21 18.05 -29.26
C LYS A 126 4.24 18.39 -30.36
N PRO A 127 3.84 18.74 -31.60
CA PRO A 127 4.81 19.28 -32.54
C PRO A 127 5.36 20.57 -31.93
N LEU A 128 6.67 20.79 -32.07
CA LEU A 128 7.26 22.11 -31.88
C LEU A 128 6.49 23.03 -32.85
N LEU A 129 5.61 23.87 -32.30
CA LEU A 129 5.00 24.93 -33.09
C LEU A 129 6.16 25.87 -33.52
N PRO A 130 6.17 26.27 -34.80
CA PRO A 130 7.28 27.01 -35.41
C PRO A 130 7.59 28.34 -34.70
#